data_AF-A0A0R3Q9D6-F1
#
_entry.id   AF-A0A0R3Q9D6-F1
#
_cell.length_a   1.000
_cell.length_b   1.000
_cell.length_c   1.000
_cell.angle_alpha   90.00
_cell.angle_beta   90.00
_cell.angle_gamma   90.00
#
_symmetry.space_group_name_H-M   'P 1'
#
loop_
_entity.id
_entity.type
_entity.pdbx_description
1 polymer ?
#
loop_
_entity_poly.entity_id
_entity_poly.type
_entity_poly.pdbx_seq_one_letter_code
_entity_poly.pdbx_strand_id
1 'polypeptide(L)' 'MATAIKTRDVICLKGSAQLIQEFFHFGLNSILYLRGLYPADSFKREKKYGLTMLVTNNPALQQYLTPLLEQVKYYAS' A
#
# COMPACT_ATOMS: atom_id res chain seq x y z
N MET A 1 -4.22 -41.67 8.20
CA MET A 1 -4.76 -40.83 7.11
C MET A 1 -4.15 -39.44 7.26
N ALA A 2 -3.28 -39.02 6.35
CA ALA A 2 -2.64 -37.71 6.39
C ALA A 2 -3.56 -36.68 5.72
N THR A 3 -4.10 -35.74 6.50
CA THR A 3 -4.82 -34.58 5.97
C THR A 3 -3.82 -33.59 5.40
N ALA A 4 -3.81 -33.42 4.07
CA ALA A 4 -2.98 -32.43 3.41
C ALA A 4 -3.41 -31.01 3.85
N ILE A 5 -2.55 -30.33 4.60
CA ILE A 5 -2.71 -28.90 4.89
C ILE A 5 -2.48 -28.17 3.58
N LYS A 6 -3.50 -27.44 3.09
CA LYS A 6 -3.44 -26.66 1.86
C LYS A 6 -2.51 -25.45 2.10
N THR A 7 -1.19 -25.64 1.99
CA THR A 7 -0.24 -24.53 1.95
C THR A 7 -0.59 -23.66 0.75
N ARG A 8 -0.84 -22.36 0.98
CA ARG A 8 -1.00 -21.37 -0.09
C ARG A 8 0.40 -21.08 -0.65
N ASP A 9 0.94 -22.03 -1.40
CA ASP A 9 2.29 -21.99 -1.97
C ASP A 9 2.39 -21.14 -3.25
N VAL A 10 1.29 -20.51 -3.67
CA VAL A 10 1.20 -19.86 -4.98
C VAL A 10 0.97 -18.38 -4.80
N ILE A 11 1.94 -17.59 -5.28
CA ILE A 11 1.76 -16.19 -5.62
C ILE A 11 0.63 -16.14 -6.67
N CYS A 12 -0.58 -15.83 -6.22
CA CYS A 12 -1.73 -15.66 -7.10
C CYS A 12 -1.71 -14.26 -7.70
N LEU A 13 -2.14 -14.10 -8.96
CA LEU A 13 -2.23 -12.82 -9.66
C LEU A 13 -2.95 -11.74 -8.83
N LYS A 14 -4.08 -12.09 -8.21
CA LYS A 14 -4.83 -11.21 -7.30
C LYS A 14 -4.00 -10.76 -6.08
N GLY A 15 -3.19 -11.67 -5.53
CA GLY A 15 -2.29 -11.37 -4.40
C GLY A 15 -1.13 -10.47 -4.83
N SER A 16 -0.54 -10.71 -6.00
CA SER A 16 0.49 -9.85 -6.59
C SER A 16 -0.03 -8.44 -6.83
N ALA A 17 -1.22 -8.31 -7.43
CA ALA A 17 -1.84 -7.01 -7.68
C ALA A 17 -2.10 -6.24 -6.37
N GLN A 18 -2.50 -6.93 -5.30
CA GLN A 18 -2.65 -6.32 -3.97
C GLN A 18 -1.30 -5.86 -3.39
N LEU A 19 -0.25 -6.67 -3.50
CA LEU A 19 1.09 -6.29 -3.04
C LEU A 19 1.64 -5.08 -3.81
N ILE A 20 1.41 -5.04 -5.13
CA ILE A 20 1.80 -3.89 -5.97
C ILE A 20 1.03 -2.63 -5.55
N GLN A 21 -0.29 -2.73 -5.32
CA GLN A 21 -1.09 -1.61 -4.82
C GLN A 21 -0.56 -1.08 -3.49
N GLU A 22 -0.27 -1.97 -2.52
CA GLU A 22 0.29 -1.58 -1.22
C GLU A 22 1.67 -0.93 -1.37
N PHE A 23 2.52 -1.44 -2.25
CA PHE A 23 3.81 -0.83 -2.55
C PHE A 23 3.66 0.61 -3.04
N PHE A 24 2.76 0.86 -4.00
CA PHE A 24 2.48 2.22 -4.48
C PHE A 24 1.86 3.11 -3.41
N HIS A 25 1.00 2.58 -2.55
CA HIS A 25 0.43 3.32 -1.43
C HIS A 25 1.54 3.91 -0.53
N PHE A 26 2.48 3.08 -0.07
CA PHE A 26 3.56 3.55 0.79
C PHE A 26 4.61 4.36 0.03
N GLY A 27 4.93 3.98 -1.22
CA GLY A 27 5.89 4.68 -2.07
C GLY A 27 5.47 6.12 -2.35
N LEU A 28 4.20 6.33 -2.73
CA LEU A 28 3.66 7.67 -2.99
C LEU A 28 3.68 8.53 -1.72
N ASN A 29 3.20 8.01 -0.59
CA ASN A 29 3.24 8.76 0.67
C ASN A 29 4.68 9.12 1.08
N SER A 30 5.64 8.21 0.88
CA SER A 30 7.06 8.47 1.15
C SER A 30 7.62 9.57 0.26
N ILE A 31 7.27 9.60 -1.04
CA ILE A 31 7.70 10.67 -1.96
C ILE A 31 7.11 12.02 -1.54
N LEU A 32 5.80 12.06 -1.25
CA LEU A 32 5.13 13.29 -0.82
C LEU A 32 5.76 13.88 0.43
N TYR A 33 6.13 13.02 1.39
CA TYR A 33 6.80 13.42 2.62
C TYR A 33 8.25 13.87 2.38
N LEU A 34 9.09 13.01 1.77
CA LEU A 34 10.53 13.26 1.61
C LEU A 34 10.83 14.47 0.71
N ARG A 35 9.92 14.82 -0.21
CA ARG A 35 10.03 16.01 -1.06
C ARG A 35 9.38 17.25 -0.46
N GLY A 36 8.73 17.14 0.70
CA GLY A 36 8.08 18.25 1.39
C GLY A 36 6.89 18.86 0.64
N LEU A 37 6.17 18.05 -0.17
CA LEU A 37 5.00 18.52 -0.92
C LEU A 37 3.79 18.77 -0.02
N TYR A 38 3.75 18.09 1.13
CA TYR A 38 2.76 18.30 2.18
C TYR A 38 3.46 18.50 3.53
N PRO A 39 2.83 19.25 4.46
CA PRO A 39 3.37 19.46 5.81
C PRO A 39 3.65 18.14 6.54
N ALA A 40 4.73 18.06 7.32
CA ALA A 40 5.15 16.82 7.99
C ALA A 40 4.12 16.30 9.01
N ASP A 41 3.36 17.19 9.65
CA ASP A 41 2.26 16.90 10.58
C ASP A 41 1.00 16.34 9.90
N SER A 42 0.90 16.48 8.57
CA SER A 42 -0.14 15.84 7.76
C SER A 42 0.13 14.34 7.48
N PHE A 43 1.14 13.76 8.12
CA PHE A 43 1.48 12.34 8.02
C PHE A 43 1.47 11.68 9.40
N LYS A 44 0.94 10.46 9.45
CA LYS A 44 0.99 9.57 10.60
C LYS A 44 1.97 8.44 10.34
N ARG A 45 2.52 7.90 11.44
CA ARG A 45 3.40 6.73 11.41
C ARG A 45 2.58 5.45 11.42
N GLU A 46 2.92 4.52 10.54
CA GLU A 46 2.31 3.19 10.47
C GLU A 46 3.40 2.13 10.39
N LYS A 47 3.27 1.03 11.15
CA LYS A 47 4.22 -0.08 11.08
C LYS A 47 3.82 -1.01 9.94
N LYS A 48 4.63 -1.08 8.88
CA LYS A 48 4.51 -2.07 7.80
C LYS A 48 5.86 -2.60 7.36
N TYR A 49 5.88 -3.86 6.97
CA TYR A 49 7.09 -4.55 6.50
C TYR A 49 8.27 -4.50 7.49
N GLY A 50 7.98 -4.44 8.80
CA GLY A 50 9.00 -4.26 9.83
C GLY A 50 9.59 -2.85 9.94
N LEU A 51 9.10 -1.90 9.13
CA LEU A 51 9.53 -0.51 9.09
C LEU A 51 8.44 0.43 9.62
N THR A 52 8.85 1.62 10.03
CA THR A 52 7.91 2.72 10.31
C THR A 52 7.74 3.53 9.04
N MET A 53 6.60 3.36 8.38
CA MET A 53 6.22 4.10 7.17
C MET A 53 5.43 5.36 7.56
N LEU A 54 5.46 6.37 6.70
CA LEU A 54 4.64 7.57 6.83
C LEU A 54 3.50 7.53 5.82
N VAL A 55 2.29 7.79 6.28
CA VAL A 55 1.08 7.80 5.47
C VAL A 55 0.30 9.05 5.79
N THR A 56 -0.28 9.71 4.79
CA THR A 56 -1.05 10.92 5.01
C THR A 56 -2.27 10.69 5.91
N ASN A 57 -2.56 11.65 6.79
CA ASN A 57 -3.80 11.74 7.55
C ASN A 57 -4.78 12.79 6.97
N ASN A 58 -4.41 13.44 5.85
CA ASN A 58 -5.22 14.45 5.18
C ASN A 58 -6.38 13.78 4.42
N PRO A 59 -7.65 14.06 4.75
CA PRO A 59 -8.79 13.39 4.13
C PRO A 59 -8.90 13.63 2.61
N ALA A 60 -8.59 14.84 2.15
CA ALA A 60 -8.67 15.17 0.72
C ALA A 60 -7.62 14.42 -0.10
N LEU A 61 -6.40 14.28 0.43
CA LEU A 61 -5.34 13.50 -0.22
C LEU A 61 -5.66 12.01 -0.20
N GLN A 62 -6.24 11.49 0.90
CA GLN A 62 -6.70 10.10 0.95
C GLN A 62 -7.80 9.83 -0.09
N GLN A 63 -8.76 10.76 -0.23
CA GLN A 63 -9.83 10.67 -1.21
C GLN A 63 -9.29 10.68 -2.65
N TYR A 64 -8.20 11.41 -2.91
CA TYR A 64 -7.52 11.41 -4.20
C TYR A 64 -6.75 10.10 -4.47
N LEU A 65 -5.96 9.62 -3.49
CA LEU A 65 -5.10 8.45 -3.66
C LEU A 65 -5.88 7.13 -3.74
N THR A 66 -7.03 7.03 -3.07
CA THR A 66 -7.83 5.80 -3.02
C THR A 66 -8.26 5.28 -4.41
N PRO A 67 -8.96 6.06 -5.26
CA PRO A 67 -9.35 5.60 -6.60
C PRO A 67 -8.14 5.37 -7.51
N LEU A 68 -7.07 6.14 -7.34
CA LEU A 68 -5.82 5.93 -8.08
C LEU A 68 -5.21 4.56 -7.76
N LEU A 69 -5.15 4.19 -6.48
CA LEU A 69 -4.59 2.90 -6.05
C LEU A 69 -5.48 1.72 -6.45
N GLU A 70 -6.81 1.88 -6.40
CA GLU A 70 -7.77 0.91 -6.96
C GLU A 70 -7.48 0.66 -8.45
N GLN A 71 -7.24 1.73 -9.22
CA GLN A 71 -6.92 1.63 -10.64
C GLN A 71 -5.57 0.93 -10.90
N VAL A 72 -4.55 1.24 -10.08
CA VAL A 72 -3.25 0.55 -10.14
C VAL A 72 -3.40 -0.94 -9.91
N LYS A 73 -4.22 -1.35 -8.93
CA LYS A 73 -4.50 -2.77 -8.69
C LYS A 73 -5.19 -3.41 -9.88
N TYR A 74 -6.16 -2.74 -10.50
CA TYR A 74 -6.85 -3.24 -11.70
C TYR A 74 -5.89 -3.46 -12.87
N TYR A 75 -4.94 -2.55 -13.10
CA TYR A 75 -3.93 -2.71 -14.16
C TYR A 75 -2.86 -3.76 -13.85
N ALA A 76 -2.61 -4.03 -12.57
CA ALA A 76 -1.65 -5.05 -12.13
C ALA A 76 -2.27 -6.46 -12.03
N SER A 77 -3.59 -6.59 -12.22
CA SER A 77 -4.34 -7.85 -12.12
C SER A 77 -4.71 -8.46 -13.46
#